data_AF-A0A158GRW6-F1
#
_entry.id   AF-A0A158GRW6-F1
#
_cell.length_a   1.000
_cell.length_b   1.000
_cell.length_c   1.000
_cell.angle_alpha   90.00
_cell.angle_beta   90.00
_cell.angle_gamma   90.00
#
_symmetry.space_group_name_H-M   'P 1'
#
loop_
_entity.id
_entity.type
_entity.pdbx_description
1 polymer ?
#
loop_
_entity_poly.entity_id
_entity_poly.type
_entity_poly.pdbx_seq_one_letter_code
_entity_poly.pdbx_strand_id
1 'polypeptide(L)'
;MGFEQLAGLKKQLAKQAANEAAKKKAPRARRPAPAAAAASKPAPQPKPGVAAKPPRQPKPETASKPVDPVVHTIGKLQKRFPLAFPKNPAPKVPLKVGIFEDLMKHAEELGLNERELRSAIKVWCRGNRYWTSLVEGAPRIDLAGGNAGEVSSADAARAVYLETNRAARAASSPKPAEPGKQPDEEPSKEASK
;
A
#
# COMPACT_ATOMS: atom_id res chain seq x y z
N MET A 1 22.97 19.51 -44.32
CA MET A 1 22.03 18.39 -44.51
C MET A 1 21.96 17.53 -43.23
N GLY A 2 21.40 18.06 -42.13
CA GLY A 2 21.51 17.42 -40.79
C GLY A 2 20.19 17.17 -40.06
N PHE A 3 19.06 17.60 -40.59
CA PHE A 3 17.75 17.50 -39.91
C PHE A 3 16.84 16.41 -40.48
N GLU A 4 17.11 15.93 -41.71
CA GLU A 4 16.30 14.89 -42.36
C GLU A 4 16.60 13.48 -41.83
N GLN A 5 17.81 13.23 -41.30
CA GLN A 5 18.14 11.93 -40.70
C GLN A 5 17.32 11.65 -39.43
N LEU A 6 16.95 12.68 -38.66
CA LEU A 6 16.14 12.54 -37.44
C LEU A 6 14.67 12.16 -37.74
N ALA A 7 14.11 12.64 -38.85
CA ALA A 7 12.77 12.26 -39.27
C ALA A 7 12.72 10.80 -39.77
N GLY A 8 13.77 10.34 -40.45
CA GLY A 8 13.93 8.95 -40.88
C GLY A 8 14.04 7.98 -39.71
N LEU A 9 14.87 8.30 -38.69
CA LEU A 9 15.06 7.47 -37.49
C LEU A 9 13.77 7.32 -36.66
N LYS A 10 12.97 8.39 -36.53
CA LYS A 10 11.67 8.32 -35.82
C LYS A 10 10.67 7.39 -36.53
N LYS A 11 10.64 7.40 -37.87
CA LYS A 11 9.80 6.46 -38.65
C LYS A 11 10.24 5.01 -38.48
N GLN A 12 11.54 4.75 -38.35
CA GLN A 12 12.07 3.40 -38.15
C GLN A 12 11.73 2.85 -36.76
N LEU A 13 11.81 3.67 -35.72
CA LEU A 13 11.38 3.30 -34.35
C LEU A 13 9.87 3.02 -34.25
N ALA A 14 9.03 3.82 -34.93
CA ALA A 14 7.58 3.58 -34.95
C ALA A 14 7.21 2.24 -35.63
N LYS A 15 7.91 1.87 -36.71
CA LYS A 15 7.74 0.55 -37.36
C LYS A 15 8.22 -0.61 -36.49
N GLN A 16 9.28 -0.43 -35.70
CA GLN A 16 9.74 -1.46 -34.77
C GLN A 16 8.76 -1.67 -33.60
N ALA A 17 8.18 -0.60 -33.05
CA ALA A 17 7.17 -0.70 -31.99
C ALA A 17 5.89 -1.43 -32.45
N ALA A 18 5.45 -1.22 -33.71
CA ALA A 18 4.31 -1.94 -34.27
C ALA A 18 4.57 -3.45 -34.45
N ASN A 19 5.80 -3.83 -34.79
CA ASN A 19 6.17 -5.24 -34.98
C ASN A 19 6.33 -5.98 -33.62
N GLU A 20 6.81 -5.29 -32.59
CA GLU A 20 6.87 -5.86 -31.23
C GLU A 20 5.47 -6.02 -30.60
N ALA A 21 4.54 -5.09 -30.87
CA ALA A 21 3.15 -5.19 -30.44
C ALA A 21 2.39 -6.33 -31.15
N ALA A 22 2.72 -6.60 -32.43
CA ALA A 22 2.15 -7.72 -33.17
C ALA A 22 2.66 -9.09 -32.68
N LYS A 23 3.91 -9.16 -32.17
CA LYS A 23 4.51 -10.41 -31.65
C LYS A 23 4.01 -10.80 -30.25
N LYS A 24 3.38 -9.88 -29.50
CA LYS A 24 2.79 -10.13 -28.17
C LYS A 24 1.26 -10.32 -28.17
N LYS A 25 0.58 -10.27 -29.32
CA LYS A 25 -0.85 -10.61 -29.46
C LYS A 25 -1.06 -11.83 -30.35
N ALA A 26 -0.69 -13.01 -29.82
CA ALA A 26 -1.23 -14.28 -30.31
C ALA A 26 -2.49 -14.63 -29.50
N PRO A 27 -3.65 -14.87 -30.15
CA PRO A 27 -4.84 -15.35 -29.46
C PRO A 27 -4.59 -16.80 -29.04
N ARG A 28 -4.55 -17.06 -27.73
CA ARG A 28 -4.50 -18.43 -27.21
C ARG A 28 -5.86 -19.06 -27.46
N ALA A 29 -5.95 -19.70 -28.61
CA ALA A 29 -7.08 -20.49 -29.07
C ALA A 29 -7.43 -21.56 -28.04
N ARG A 30 -8.74 -21.77 -27.96
CA ARG A 30 -9.47 -22.80 -27.23
C ARG A 30 -8.76 -24.16 -27.34
N ARG A 31 -8.49 -24.77 -26.19
CA ARG A 31 -8.22 -26.21 -26.10
C ARG A 31 -9.53 -26.96 -26.35
N PRO A 32 -9.64 -27.82 -27.38
CA PRO A 32 -10.73 -28.77 -27.47
C PRO A 32 -10.48 -29.94 -26.51
N ALA A 33 -11.54 -30.34 -25.81
CA ALA A 33 -11.60 -31.59 -25.06
C ALA A 33 -11.73 -32.78 -26.02
N PRO A 34 -11.11 -33.94 -25.75
CA PRO A 34 -11.57 -35.19 -26.32
C PRO A 34 -12.55 -35.90 -25.38
N ALA A 35 -13.60 -36.43 -26.00
CA ALA A 35 -14.73 -37.13 -25.42
C ALA A 35 -14.43 -38.61 -25.11
N ALA A 36 -15.07 -39.12 -24.06
CA ALA A 36 -15.54 -40.51 -23.82
C ALA A 36 -16.17 -40.52 -22.40
N ALA A 37 -17.29 -41.15 -22.06
CA ALA A 37 -18.31 -41.92 -22.76
C ALA A 37 -19.57 -42.04 -21.85
N ALA A 38 -20.74 -42.26 -22.48
CA ALA A 38 -21.96 -42.99 -22.03
C ALA A 38 -22.58 -42.75 -20.63
N ALA A 39 -23.78 -42.16 -20.55
CA ALA A 39 -25.10 -42.82 -20.33
C ALA A 39 -25.48 -42.86 -18.81
N SER A 40 -26.64 -42.44 -18.28
CA SER A 40 -28.05 -42.48 -18.72
C SER A 40 -28.93 -41.45 -17.94
N LYS A 41 -30.08 -41.09 -18.52
CA LYS A 41 -31.28 -40.36 -17.96
C LYS A 41 -31.97 -41.12 -16.79
N PRO A 42 -33.07 -40.61 -16.13
CA PRO A 42 -33.61 -39.25 -15.90
C PRO A 42 -34.05 -38.98 -14.41
N ALA A 43 -34.56 -37.79 -14.09
CA ALA A 43 -35.12 -37.38 -12.77
C ALA A 43 -36.46 -38.08 -12.40
N PRO A 44 -36.89 -38.14 -11.10
CA PRO A 44 -37.70 -37.05 -10.50
C PRO A 44 -37.47 -36.78 -8.97
N GLN A 45 -38.09 -35.71 -8.47
CA GLN A 45 -38.10 -35.16 -7.09
C GLN A 45 -38.90 -36.06 -6.08
N PRO A 46 -39.31 -35.67 -4.84
CA PRO A 46 -38.80 -34.78 -3.76
C PRO A 46 -38.88 -35.37 -2.29
N LYS A 47 -37.91 -35.06 -1.39
CA LYS A 47 -37.97 -34.96 0.12
C LYS A 47 -38.53 -36.19 0.93
N PRO A 48 -38.53 -36.25 2.29
CA PRO A 48 -37.73 -35.63 3.37
C PRO A 48 -37.05 -36.70 4.28
N GLY A 49 -36.00 -36.37 5.06
CA GLY A 49 -35.41 -37.36 5.98
C GLY A 49 -34.17 -36.91 6.76
N VAL A 50 -34.42 -36.12 7.80
CA VAL A 50 -33.68 -35.97 9.08
C VAL A 50 -32.29 -36.63 9.21
N ALA A 51 -31.24 -35.82 9.26
CA ALA A 51 -30.09 -36.02 10.16
C ALA A 51 -29.37 -34.68 10.35
N ALA A 52 -29.75 -33.99 11.43
CA ALA A 52 -29.23 -32.70 11.84
C ALA A 52 -27.72 -32.78 12.12
N LYS A 53 -26.92 -32.14 11.26
CA LYS A 53 -25.61 -31.60 11.66
C LYS A 53 -25.87 -30.21 12.25
N PRO A 54 -25.33 -29.88 13.43
CA PRO A 54 -25.63 -28.62 14.10
C PRO A 54 -25.23 -27.43 13.22
N PRO A 55 -26.05 -26.35 13.19
CA PRO A 55 -25.72 -25.16 12.44
C PRO A 55 -24.43 -24.58 13.04
N ARG A 56 -23.42 -24.47 12.17
CA ARG A 56 -22.22 -23.69 12.43
C ARG A 56 -22.69 -22.30 12.84
N GLN A 57 -22.61 -22.02 14.13
CA GLN A 57 -22.88 -20.71 14.70
C GLN A 57 -22.19 -19.64 13.83
N PRO A 58 -22.85 -18.52 13.48
CA PRO A 58 -22.12 -17.36 13.02
C PRO A 58 -21.27 -16.92 14.22
N LYS A 59 -19.99 -17.30 14.19
CA LYS A 59 -19.00 -16.75 15.11
C LYS A 59 -19.09 -15.23 14.92
N PRO A 60 -19.43 -14.44 15.96
CA PRO A 60 -19.41 -13.00 15.83
C PRO A 60 -17.99 -12.63 15.44
N GLU A 61 -17.84 -12.02 14.26
CA GLU A 61 -16.58 -11.48 13.79
C GLU A 61 -16.11 -10.48 14.83
N THR A 62 -15.23 -10.97 15.69
CA THR A 62 -14.61 -10.27 16.80
C THR A 62 -14.14 -8.91 16.32
N ALA A 63 -14.63 -7.89 17.02
CA ALA A 63 -14.24 -6.49 16.95
C ALA A 63 -12.82 -6.34 16.38
N SER A 64 -12.77 -5.72 15.20
CA SER A 64 -11.52 -5.39 14.52
C SER A 64 -10.59 -4.69 15.52
N LYS A 65 -9.33 -5.14 15.58
CA LYS A 65 -8.24 -4.52 16.35
C LYS A 65 -8.43 -3.00 16.38
N PRO A 66 -8.29 -2.32 17.54
CA PRO A 66 -8.47 -0.88 17.61
C PRO A 66 -7.54 -0.25 16.58
N VAL A 67 -8.13 0.30 15.51
CA VAL A 67 -7.37 0.97 14.46
C VAL A 67 -6.70 2.16 15.12
N ASP A 68 -5.38 2.28 14.99
CA ASP A 68 -4.64 3.37 15.59
C ASP A 68 -5.33 4.71 15.30
N PRO A 69 -5.49 5.59 16.30
CA PRO A 69 -6.19 6.86 16.13
C PRO A 69 -5.57 7.68 14.99
N VAL A 70 -4.25 7.54 14.78
CA VAL A 70 -3.50 8.16 13.67
C VAL A 70 -3.94 7.66 12.29
N VAL A 71 -4.27 6.37 12.16
CA VAL A 71 -4.77 5.82 10.88
C VAL A 71 -6.21 6.32 10.63
N HIS A 72 -7.00 6.48 11.69
CA HIS A 72 -8.33 7.08 11.59
C HIS A 72 -8.26 8.55 11.13
N THR A 73 -7.33 9.35 11.67
CA THR A 73 -7.15 10.74 11.23
C THR A 73 -6.65 10.83 9.79
N ILE A 74 -5.71 9.97 9.38
CA ILE A 74 -5.31 9.84 7.97
C ILE A 74 -6.55 9.51 7.10
N GLY A 75 -7.41 8.61 7.53
CA GLY A 75 -8.64 8.26 6.81
C GLY A 75 -9.62 9.43 6.65
N LYS A 76 -9.74 10.31 7.65
CA LYS A 76 -10.51 11.56 7.53
C LYS A 76 -9.89 12.51 6.50
N LEU A 77 -8.57 12.68 6.53
CA LEU A 77 -7.84 13.50 5.56
C LEU A 77 -8.02 12.98 4.12
N GLN A 78 -7.98 11.66 3.92
CA GLN A 78 -8.22 11.04 2.61
C GLN A 78 -9.63 11.29 2.05
N LYS A 79 -10.64 11.38 2.92
CA LYS A 79 -12.02 11.68 2.49
C LYS A 79 -12.18 13.13 2.06
N ARG A 80 -11.51 14.06 2.75
CA ARG A 80 -11.58 15.50 2.44
C ARG A 80 -10.70 15.89 1.27
N PHE A 81 -9.49 15.32 1.21
CA PHE A 81 -8.46 15.66 0.24
C PHE A 81 -7.99 14.40 -0.53
N PRO A 82 -8.82 13.85 -1.43
CA PRO A 82 -8.48 12.64 -2.16
C PRO A 82 -7.31 12.82 -3.14
N LEU A 83 -7.03 14.05 -3.56
CA LEU A 83 -5.95 14.39 -4.48
C LEU A 83 -4.57 14.38 -3.78
N ALA A 84 -4.48 15.02 -2.61
CA ALA A 84 -3.25 15.04 -1.80
C ALA A 84 -3.03 13.71 -1.06
N PHE A 85 -4.11 13.12 -0.55
CA PHE A 85 -4.09 11.86 0.20
C PHE A 85 -4.88 10.77 -0.55
N PRO A 86 -4.32 10.19 -1.62
CA PRO A 86 -4.98 9.11 -2.34
C PRO A 86 -5.09 7.83 -1.48
N LYS A 87 -6.19 7.08 -1.68
CA LYS A 87 -6.42 5.75 -1.09
C LYS A 87 -6.05 4.66 -2.09
N ASN A 88 -5.64 3.49 -1.59
CA ASN A 88 -5.31 2.31 -2.39
C ASN A 88 -6.42 2.01 -3.42
N PRO A 89 -6.15 1.78 -4.72
CA PRO A 89 -4.88 1.37 -5.35
C PRO A 89 -4.01 2.49 -5.96
N ALA A 90 -4.37 3.76 -5.79
CA ALA A 90 -3.60 4.86 -6.41
C ALA A 90 -2.19 5.02 -5.77
N PRO A 91 -1.16 5.34 -6.57
CA PRO A 91 0.16 5.65 -6.04
C PRO A 91 0.07 6.86 -5.11
N LYS A 92 0.81 6.84 -4.00
CA LYS A 92 0.95 8.02 -3.15
C LYS A 92 1.68 9.12 -3.93
N VAL A 93 1.46 10.36 -3.50
CA VAL A 93 1.94 11.54 -4.20
C VAL A 93 2.88 12.33 -3.28
N PRO A 94 3.94 12.96 -3.82
CA PRO A 94 4.77 13.90 -3.07
C PRO A 94 3.92 15.06 -2.57
N LEU A 95 3.91 15.27 -1.25
CA LEU A 95 3.16 16.38 -0.67
C LEU A 95 3.96 17.69 -0.78
N LYS A 96 3.24 18.80 -0.88
CA LYS A 96 3.78 20.16 -0.74
C LYS A 96 4.63 20.30 0.53
N VAL A 97 5.75 21.03 0.44
CA VAL A 97 6.52 21.42 1.62
C VAL A 97 5.69 22.42 2.43
N GLY A 98 5.50 22.16 3.73
CA GLY A 98 4.62 22.99 4.56
C GLY A 98 3.13 22.67 4.45
N ILE A 99 2.75 21.52 3.86
CA ILE A 99 1.33 21.07 3.78
C ILE A 99 0.62 21.06 5.15
N PHE A 100 1.39 20.95 6.25
CA PHE A 100 0.85 21.01 7.60
C PHE A 100 0.15 22.34 7.91
N GLU A 101 0.69 23.47 7.47
CA GLU A 101 0.09 24.79 7.68
C GLU A 101 -1.22 24.93 6.93
N ASP A 102 -1.27 24.41 5.70
CA ASP A 102 -2.49 24.37 4.90
C ASP A 102 -3.54 23.45 5.53
N LEU A 103 -3.11 22.32 6.13
CA LEU A 103 -4.00 21.41 6.83
C LEU A 103 -4.53 21.98 8.15
N MET A 104 -3.76 22.81 8.86
CA MET A 104 -4.19 23.48 10.08
C MET A 104 -5.42 24.37 9.84
N LYS A 105 -5.48 25.05 8.69
CA LYS A 105 -6.64 25.88 8.29
C LYS A 105 -7.93 25.06 8.13
N HIS A 106 -7.80 23.78 7.79
CA HIS A 106 -8.93 22.86 7.64
C HIS A 106 -9.10 21.89 8.82
N ALA A 107 -8.24 21.98 9.84
CA ALA A 107 -8.27 21.06 10.98
C ALA A 107 -9.53 21.29 11.84
N GLU A 108 -9.94 22.55 12.01
CA GLU A 108 -11.16 22.94 12.73
C GLU A 108 -12.42 22.37 12.06
N GLU A 109 -12.53 22.45 10.73
CA GLU A 109 -13.63 21.86 9.96
C GLU A 109 -13.74 20.34 10.16
N LEU A 110 -12.60 19.67 10.35
CA LEU A 110 -12.52 18.22 10.50
C LEU A 110 -12.62 17.76 11.97
N GLY A 111 -12.66 18.70 12.91
CA GLY A 111 -12.60 18.43 14.35
C GLY A 111 -11.34 17.66 14.74
N LEU A 112 -10.20 17.99 14.13
CA LEU A 112 -8.90 17.35 14.39
C LEU A 112 -8.00 18.29 15.19
N ASN A 113 -7.21 17.72 16.09
CA ASN A 113 -6.26 18.49 16.88
C ASN A 113 -4.87 18.54 16.19
N GLU A 114 -4.09 19.59 16.44
CA GLU A 114 -2.76 19.81 15.88
C GLU A 114 -1.84 18.59 16.11
N ARG A 115 -1.88 18.04 17.33
CA ARG A 115 -1.06 16.88 17.72
C ARG A 115 -1.39 15.64 16.90
N GLU A 116 -2.66 15.42 16.61
CA GLU A 116 -3.12 14.28 15.82
C GLU A 116 -2.72 14.46 14.36
N LEU A 117 -2.84 15.68 13.83
CA LEU A 117 -2.46 16.03 12.47
C LEU A 117 -0.94 15.86 12.26
N ARG A 118 -0.12 16.34 13.19
CA ARG A 118 1.34 16.17 13.14
C ARG A 118 1.71 14.68 13.18
N SER A 119 1.04 13.89 14.02
CA SER A 119 1.24 12.44 14.11
C SER A 119 0.84 11.73 12.82
N ALA A 120 -0.29 12.12 12.22
CA ALA A 120 -0.79 11.60 10.95
C ALA A 120 0.20 11.85 9.81
N ILE A 121 0.67 13.07 9.64
CA ILE A 121 1.63 13.44 8.60
C ILE A 121 2.96 12.70 8.80
N LYS A 122 3.44 12.61 10.05
CA LYS A 122 4.67 11.86 10.37
C LYS A 122 4.57 10.39 9.94
N VAL A 123 3.46 9.72 10.25
CA VAL A 123 3.23 8.33 9.83
C VAL A 123 3.07 8.23 8.31
N TRP A 124 2.38 9.19 7.68
CA TRP A 124 2.19 9.23 6.24
C TRP A 124 3.52 9.32 5.48
N CYS A 125 4.37 10.27 5.84
CA CYS A 125 5.66 10.54 5.19
C CYS A 125 6.74 9.49 5.51
N ARG A 126 6.56 8.67 6.55
CA ARG A 126 7.46 7.56 6.90
C ARG A 126 7.06 6.24 6.23
N GLY A 127 6.02 6.21 5.41
CA GLY A 127 5.57 5.00 4.71
C GLY A 127 6.40 4.70 3.46
N ASN A 128 6.67 3.42 3.18
CA ASN A 128 7.42 3.01 1.98
C ASN A 128 6.82 3.58 0.70
N ARG A 129 5.49 3.51 0.57
CA ARG A 129 4.75 4.06 -0.58
C ARG A 129 4.96 5.56 -0.80
N TYR A 130 5.26 6.32 0.26
CA TYR A 130 5.56 7.73 0.13
C TYR A 130 6.98 7.91 -0.43
N TRP A 131 7.95 7.17 0.09
CA TRP A 131 9.33 7.21 -0.43
C TRP A 131 9.41 6.81 -1.90
N THR A 132 8.67 5.78 -2.33
CA THR A 132 8.62 5.38 -3.75
C THR A 132 8.03 6.44 -4.68
N SER A 133 7.25 7.39 -4.14
CA SER A 133 6.69 8.49 -4.93
C SER A 133 7.63 9.69 -5.07
N LEU A 134 8.68 9.76 -4.25
CA LEU A 134 9.67 10.85 -4.27
C LEU A 134 10.70 10.60 -5.37
N VAL A 135 10.27 10.83 -6.61
CA VAL A 135 11.14 10.82 -7.80
C VAL A 135 11.59 12.25 -8.09
N GLU A 136 12.86 12.42 -8.48
CA GLU A 136 13.39 13.73 -8.88
C GLU A 136 12.53 14.36 -9.99
N GLY A 137 12.21 15.65 -9.84
CA GLY A 137 11.37 16.39 -10.79
C GLY A 137 9.87 16.03 -10.72
N ALA A 138 9.45 15.14 -9.81
CA ALA A 138 8.03 14.89 -9.60
C ALA A 138 7.35 16.13 -8.99
N PRO A 139 6.17 16.52 -9.50
CA PRO A 139 5.45 17.64 -8.95
C PRO A 139 4.92 17.30 -7.56
N ARG A 140 5.14 18.21 -6.61
CA ARG A 140 4.54 18.18 -5.29
C ARG A 140 3.11 18.67 -5.39
N ILE A 141 2.19 17.97 -4.75
CA ILE A 141 0.76 18.28 -4.79
C ILE A 141 0.31 18.92 -3.48
N ASP A 142 -0.48 19.99 -3.62
CA ASP A 142 -1.16 20.66 -2.51
C ASP A 142 -2.52 20.02 -2.17
N LEU A 143 -3.24 20.60 -1.19
CA LEU A 143 -4.55 20.09 -0.76
C LEU A 143 -5.62 20.18 -1.86
N ALA A 144 -5.51 21.15 -2.76
CA ALA A 144 -6.44 21.36 -3.87
C ALA A 144 -6.10 20.49 -5.09
N GLY A 145 -4.96 19.79 -5.09
CA GLY A 145 -4.47 19.02 -6.24
C GLY A 145 -3.57 19.82 -7.19
N GLY A 146 -3.21 21.05 -6.83
CA GLY A 146 -2.31 21.90 -7.60
C GLY A 146 -0.84 21.55 -7.39
N ASN A 147 -0.03 21.84 -8.41
CA ASN A 147 1.42 21.71 -8.36
C ASN A 147 2.01 22.82 -7.47
N ALA A 148 2.60 22.42 -6.34
CA ALA A 148 3.20 23.32 -5.36
C ALA A 148 4.71 23.08 -5.22
N GLY A 149 5.40 23.05 -6.37
CA GLY A 149 6.83 22.82 -6.51
C GLY A 149 7.17 21.41 -6.97
N GLU A 150 8.46 21.08 -6.95
CA GLU A 150 8.99 19.81 -7.42
C GLU A 150 9.84 19.13 -6.34
N VAL A 151 10.04 17.82 -6.49
CA VAL A 151 10.96 17.05 -5.65
C VAL A 151 12.39 17.27 -6.13
N SER A 152 13.24 17.77 -5.23
CA SER A 152 14.67 17.94 -5.48
C SER A 152 15.39 16.58 -5.55
N SER A 153 16.48 16.52 -6.32
CA SER A 153 17.37 15.36 -6.40
C SER A 153 17.84 14.87 -5.03
N ALA A 154 18.13 15.79 -4.11
CA ALA A 154 18.54 15.48 -2.74
C ALA A 154 17.44 14.74 -1.94
N ASP A 155 16.18 15.12 -2.14
CA ASP A 155 15.03 14.48 -1.48
C ASP A 155 14.77 13.08 -2.05
N ALA A 156 14.89 12.93 -3.37
CA ALA A 156 14.76 11.64 -4.04
C ALA A 156 15.85 10.65 -3.59
N ALA A 157 17.11 11.09 -3.57
CA ALA A 157 18.23 10.28 -3.07
C ALA A 157 18.03 9.87 -1.60
N ARG A 158 17.56 10.78 -0.76
CA ARG A 158 17.24 10.49 0.65
C ARG A 158 16.12 9.46 0.77
N ALA A 159 15.09 9.52 -0.07
CA ALA A 159 13.99 8.56 -0.07
C ALA A 159 14.49 7.15 -0.38
N VAL A 160 15.35 7.00 -1.39
CA VAL A 160 15.98 5.72 -1.75
C VAL A 160 16.84 5.18 -0.60
N TYR A 161 17.64 6.05 0.05
CA TYR A 161 18.42 5.66 1.22
C TYR A 161 17.54 5.17 2.39
N LEU A 162 16.43 5.84 2.66
CA LEU A 162 15.50 5.43 3.71
C LEU A 162 14.79 4.10 3.40
N GLU A 163 14.42 3.88 2.14
CA GLU A 163 13.80 2.63 1.69
C GLU A 163 14.75 1.44 1.86
N THR A 164 15.99 1.57 1.36
CA THR A 164 17.04 0.55 1.49
C THR A 164 17.39 0.24 2.94
N ASN A 165 17.61 1.27 3.77
CA ASN A 165 17.93 1.08 5.20
C ASN A 165 16.76 0.47 5.98
N ARG A 166 15.51 0.79 5.60
CA ARG A 166 14.33 0.15 6.20
C ARG A 166 14.23 -1.32 5.82
N ALA A 167 14.48 -1.66 4.56
CA ALA A 167 14.52 -3.05 4.11
C ALA A 167 15.60 -3.84 4.86
N ALA A 168 16.79 -3.25 5.02
CA ALA A 168 17.87 -3.84 5.81
C ALA A 168 17.48 -4.06 7.28
N ARG A 169 16.90 -3.05 7.94
CA ARG A 169 16.41 -3.18 9.34
C ARG A 169 15.29 -4.19 9.49
N ALA A 170 14.41 -4.31 8.50
CA ALA A 170 13.34 -5.32 8.52
C ALA A 170 13.91 -6.74 8.37
N ALA A 171 14.99 -6.91 7.59
CA ALA A 171 15.69 -8.18 7.44
C ALA A 171 16.55 -8.54 8.65
N SER A 172 17.06 -7.55 9.39
CA SER A 172 17.93 -7.75 10.56
C SER A 172 17.22 -7.67 11.92
N SER A 173 15.91 -7.40 11.96
CA SER A 173 15.15 -7.44 13.23
C SER A 173 14.84 -8.89 13.60
N PRO A 174 15.45 -9.46 14.66
CA PRO A 174 14.98 -10.71 15.23
C PRO A 174 13.56 -10.49 15.79
N LYS A 175 12.70 -11.49 15.55
CA LYS A 175 11.36 -11.66 16.13
C LYS A 175 11.35 -11.23 17.61
N PRO A 176 10.34 -10.50 18.14
CA PRO A 176 10.32 -10.12 19.54
C PRO A 176 10.38 -11.38 20.41
N ALA A 177 11.45 -11.52 21.18
CA ALA A 177 11.54 -12.52 22.24
C ALA A 177 10.43 -12.25 23.27
N GLU A 178 9.73 -13.32 23.64
CA GLU A 178 8.73 -13.34 24.71
C GLU A 178 9.28 -12.70 25.99
N PRO A 179 8.48 -11.90 26.74
CA PRO A 179 8.89 -11.40 28.04
C PRO A 179 8.69 -12.53 29.07
N GLY A 180 9.76 -13.29 29.32
CA GLY A 180 9.76 -14.38 30.31
C GLY A 180 11.01 -14.35 31.18
N LYS A 181 10.79 -14.11 32.48
CA LYS A 181 11.69 -14.21 33.64
C LYS A 181 12.56 -13.00 33.97
N GLN A 182 12.02 -12.21 34.91
CA GLN A 182 12.78 -11.60 36.00
C GLN A 182 13.54 -12.70 36.77
N PRO A 183 14.84 -12.57 37.03
CA PRO A 183 15.48 -13.15 38.19
C PRO A 183 15.27 -12.19 39.37
N ASP A 184 14.46 -12.61 40.35
CA ASP A 184 14.57 -12.15 41.72
C ASP A 184 15.97 -12.54 42.22
N GLU A 185 16.86 -11.55 42.33
CA GLU A 185 18.13 -11.68 43.03
C GLU A 185 17.92 -11.14 44.44
N GLU A 186 17.58 -12.04 45.36
CA GLU A 186 17.69 -11.83 46.81
C GLU A 186 19.16 -11.53 47.18
N PRO A 187 19.46 -10.41 47.85
CA PRO A 187 20.76 -10.22 48.47
C PRO A 187 20.67 -10.68 49.94
N SER A 188 21.20 -11.85 50.24
CA SER A 188 21.58 -12.22 51.61
C SER A 188 22.69 -13.25 51.60
N LYS A 189 23.92 -12.76 51.48
CA LYS A 189 25.06 -13.42 52.11
C LYS A 189 25.40 -12.67 53.41
N GLU A 190 25.71 -13.48 54.41
CA GLU A 190 26.77 -13.27 55.41
C GLU A 190 26.31 -13.12 56.86
N ALA A 191 26.07 -14.27 57.50
CA ALA A 191 26.28 -14.44 58.94
C ALA A 191 26.73 -15.87 59.25
N SER A 192 27.96 -15.97 59.78
CA SER A 192 28.46 -16.98 60.73
C SER A 192 28.53 -18.46 60.32
N LYS A 193 29.76 -18.99 60.21
CA LYS A 193 30.39 -19.82 61.24
C LYS A 193 31.87 -19.99 60.95
#